data_AF-A0A1W9M984-F1
#
_entry.id   AF-A0A1W9M984-F1
#
_cell.length_a   1.000
_cell.length_b   1.000
_cell.length_c   1.000
_cell.angle_alpha   90.00
_cell.angle_beta   90.00
_cell.angle_gamma   90.00
#
_symmetry.space_group_name_H-M   'P 1'
#
loop_
_entity.id
_entity.type
_entity.pdbx_description
1 polymer ?
#
loop_
_entity_poly.entity_id
_entity_poly.type
_entity_poly.pdbx_seq_one_letter_code
_entity_poly.pdbx_strand_id
1 'polypeptide(L)'
;MRSRKLFTTMLVVGVLGWTGVGLVHAEADKGPEKIIMKPTVDSPKKPEVTFMHRVHQDKIKIACGECHHSAEGGKQVPYKEGQKIENCASCHNAQKMPAQKDGKDNELATLKGAGHGNCVSCHKKKASEDPVLKEKGIDKCQNCHGK
;
A
#
# COMPACT_ATOMS: atom_id res chain seq x y z
N MET A 1 -16.94 -44.41 -71.79
CA MET A 1 -17.33 -45.68 -71.12
C MET A 1 -17.29 -45.48 -69.62
N ARG A 2 -18.40 -45.80 -68.92
CA ARG A 2 -18.57 -46.15 -67.49
C ARG A 2 -17.89 -45.28 -66.41
N SER A 3 -18.48 -44.96 -65.25
CA SER A 3 -19.81 -45.12 -64.66
C SER A 3 -19.67 -44.67 -63.19
N ARG A 4 -20.62 -43.86 -62.69
CA ARG A 4 -21.26 -43.85 -61.35
C ARG A 4 -20.34 -43.85 -60.11
N LYS A 5 -20.31 -42.76 -59.34
CA LYS A 5 -21.23 -42.33 -58.24
C LYS A 5 -20.67 -42.67 -56.85
N LEU A 6 -20.69 -41.63 -56.00
CA LEU A 6 -20.87 -41.64 -54.53
C LEU A 6 -19.76 -42.29 -53.68
N PHE A 7 -19.18 -41.54 -52.75
CA PHE A 7 -19.62 -41.54 -51.35
C PHE A 7 -18.87 -40.46 -50.57
N THR A 8 -19.64 -39.49 -50.11
CA THR A 8 -19.26 -38.44 -49.16
C THR A 8 -19.06 -39.07 -47.80
N THR A 9 -17.90 -38.90 -47.17
CA THR A 9 -17.74 -39.11 -45.73
C THR A 9 -16.83 -38.00 -45.21
N MET A 10 -17.48 -36.92 -44.78
CA MET A 10 -16.89 -35.74 -44.19
C MET A 10 -16.48 -36.08 -42.76
N LEU A 11 -15.19 -36.36 -42.56
CA LEU A 11 -14.63 -36.67 -41.24
C LEU A 11 -14.27 -35.35 -40.56
N VAL A 12 -15.08 -34.99 -39.56
CA VAL A 12 -14.88 -33.87 -38.65
C VAL A 12 -13.65 -34.16 -37.80
N VAL A 13 -12.56 -33.42 -38.00
CA VAL A 13 -11.47 -33.31 -37.02
C VAL A 13 -11.41 -31.87 -36.57
N GLY A 14 -12.07 -31.60 -35.45
CA GLY A 14 -11.92 -30.35 -34.72
C GLY A 14 -10.54 -30.30 -34.09
N VAL A 15 -9.70 -29.39 -34.59
CA VAL A 15 -8.53 -28.92 -33.84
C VAL A 15 -8.85 -27.50 -33.40
N LEU A 16 -9.40 -27.42 -32.18
CA LEU A 16 -9.45 -26.20 -31.39
C LEU A 16 -8.01 -25.74 -31.14
N GLY A 17 -7.53 -24.83 -32.00
CA GLY A 17 -6.32 -24.06 -31.77
C GLY A 17 -6.56 -23.09 -30.61
N TRP A 18 -6.44 -23.61 -29.38
CA TRP A 18 -6.45 -22.80 -28.17
C TRP A 18 -5.16 -21.97 -28.18
N THR A 19 -5.26 -20.72 -28.60
CA THR A 19 -4.21 -19.72 -28.44
C THR A 19 -3.93 -19.56 -26.96
N GLY A 20 -2.87 -20.22 -26.48
CA GLY A 20 -2.30 -19.99 -25.16
C GLY A 20 -1.66 -18.60 -25.12
N VAL A 21 -2.47 -17.55 -25.05
CA VAL A 21 -2.01 -16.24 -24.60
C VAL A 21 -1.83 -16.38 -23.09
N GLY A 22 -0.59 -16.67 -22.67
CA GLY A 22 -0.20 -16.58 -21.28
C GLY A 22 -0.46 -15.15 -20.81
N LEU A 23 -1.49 -14.97 -19.98
CA LEU A 23 -1.69 -13.75 -19.20
C LEU A 23 -0.51 -13.65 -18.24
N VAL A 24 0.54 -12.97 -18.68
CA VAL A 24 1.56 -12.40 -17.80
C VAL A 24 0.84 -11.34 -16.96
N HIS A 25 0.29 -11.76 -15.83
CA HIS A 25 -0.08 -10.82 -14.78
C HIS A 25 1.22 -10.17 -14.34
N ALA A 26 1.44 -8.93 -14.74
CA ALA A 26 2.46 -8.11 -14.13
C ALA A 26 2.15 -8.14 -12.63
N GLU A 27 3.00 -8.80 -11.83
CA GLU A 27 2.88 -8.69 -10.39
C GLU A 27 2.99 -7.20 -10.06
N ALA A 28 1.94 -6.63 -9.48
CA ALA A 28 1.97 -5.27 -8.99
C ALA A 28 3.21 -5.09 -8.11
N ASP A 29 3.98 -4.03 -8.34
CA ASP A 29 5.18 -3.75 -7.55
C ASP A 29 4.81 -3.67 -6.07
N LYS A 30 5.19 -4.71 -5.32
CA LYS A 30 4.91 -4.86 -3.89
C LYS A 30 5.86 -3.99 -3.04
N GLY A 31 6.69 -3.16 -3.66
CA GLY A 31 7.55 -2.20 -3.00
C GLY A 31 8.68 -2.82 -2.18
N PRO A 32 9.45 -1.97 -1.46
CA PRO A 32 10.61 -2.40 -0.70
C PRO A 32 10.22 -3.28 0.50
N GLU A 33 11.16 -4.10 0.96
CA GLU A 33 10.97 -4.92 2.16
C GLU A 33 10.92 -4.09 3.43
N LYS A 34 11.87 -3.17 3.53
CA LYS A 34 12.08 -2.24 4.63
C LYS A 34 12.10 -0.81 4.11
N ILE A 35 11.52 0.10 4.87
CA ILE A 35 11.51 1.54 4.59
C ILE A 35 12.13 2.23 5.79
N ILE A 36 13.04 3.17 5.56
CA ILE A 36 13.59 4.04 6.60
C ILE A 36 12.92 5.40 6.47
N MET A 37 12.10 5.75 7.45
CA MET A 37 11.40 7.03 7.51
C MET A 37 12.26 8.01 8.31
N LYS A 38 13.00 8.84 7.58
CA LYS A 38 13.85 9.87 8.17
C LYS A 38 13.01 11.06 8.66
N PRO A 39 13.37 11.67 9.80
CA PRO A 39 12.75 12.93 10.20
C PRO A 39 12.94 14.01 9.12
N THR A 40 11.93 14.85 8.94
CA THR A 40 11.93 15.95 7.96
C THR A 40 12.22 17.31 8.59
N VAL A 41 12.68 17.32 9.85
CA VAL A 41 12.98 18.53 10.63
C VAL A 41 14.43 18.49 11.07
N ASP A 42 15.08 19.65 11.15
CA ASP A 42 16.52 19.75 11.39
C ASP A 42 16.97 19.23 12.77
N SER A 43 16.09 19.36 13.78
CA SER A 43 16.36 18.94 15.16
C SER A 43 15.26 18.00 15.67
N PRO A 44 15.24 16.73 15.23
CA PRO A 44 14.17 15.82 15.58
C PRO A 44 14.32 15.31 17.02
N LYS A 45 13.21 15.28 17.78
CA LYS A 45 13.18 14.77 19.16
C LYS A 45 13.33 13.24 19.26
N LYS A 46 13.16 12.54 18.14
CA LYS A 46 13.22 11.07 18.03
C LYS A 46 13.97 10.70 16.74
N PRO A 47 14.71 9.59 16.74
CA PRO A 47 15.41 9.12 15.55
C PRO A 47 14.44 8.60 14.48
N GLU A 48 15.01 8.23 13.34
CA GLU A 48 14.28 7.61 12.22
C GLU A 48 13.53 6.34 12.63
N VAL A 49 12.44 6.05 11.93
CA VAL A 49 11.64 4.85 12.11
C VAL A 49 11.99 3.87 11.00
N THR A 50 12.36 2.65 11.39
CA THR A 50 12.47 1.55 10.42
C THR A 50 11.13 0.83 10.34
N PHE A 51 10.51 0.87 9.17
CA PHE A 51 9.23 0.23 8.89
C PHE A 51 9.43 -1.05 8.06
N MET A 52 8.97 -2.18 8.60
CA MET A 52 8.98 -3.47 7.92
C MET A 52 7.75 -3.60 7.00
N HIS A 53 7.81 -3.02 5.81
CA HIS A 53 6.68 -2.94 4.86
C HIS A 53 6.15 -4.34 4.50
N ARG A 54 7.03 -5.29 4.20
CA ARG A 54 6.61 -6.67 3.85
C ARG A 54 6.00 -7.44 5.00
N VAL A 55 6.34 -7.13 6.24
CA VAL A 55 5.66 -7.74 7.39
C VAL A 55 4.19 -7.31 7.41
N HIS A 56 3.91 -6.03 7.18
CA HIS A 56 2.55 -5.50 7.16
C HIS A 56 1.75 -6.06 5.97
N GLN A 57 2.37 -6.15 4.80
CA GLN A 57 1.75 -6.69 3.60
C GLN A 57 1.57 -8.22 3.64
N ASP A 58 2.65 -8.97 3.84
CA ASP A 58 2.64 -10.42 3.61
C ASP A 58 2.25 -11.22 4.84
N LYS A 59 2.60 -10.75 6.06
CA LYS A 59 2.30 -11.47 7.30
C LYS A 59 0.98 -11.00 7.93
N ILE A 60 0.79 -9.68 8.00
CA ILE A 60 -0.40 -9.08 8.63
C ILE A 60 -1.55 -8.91 7.62
N LYS A 61 -1.27 -9.02 6.31
CA LYS A 61 -2.28 -8.94 5.22
C LYS A 61 -3.00 -7.59 5.16
N ILE A 62 -2.28 -6.51 5.45
CA ILE A 62 -2.80 -5.15 5.32
C ILE A 62 -2.89 -4.78 3.83
N ALA A 63 -4.07 -4.32 3.40
CA ALA A 63 -4.29 -3.88 2.03
C ALA A 63 -3.57 -2.54 1.75
N CYS A 64 -3.19 -2.30 0.49
CA CYS A 64 -2.46 -1.09 0.09
C CYS A 64 -3.15 0.20 0.54
N GLY A 65 -4.48 0.24 0.46
CA GLY A 65 -5.29 1.41 0.80
C GLY A 65 -5.50 1.70 2.28
N GLU A 66 -5.06 0.80 3.18
CA GLU A 66 -5.03 1.10 4.61
C GLU A 66 -3.99 2.17 4.94
N CYS A 67 -2.98 2.34 4.08
CA CYS A 67 -1.93 3.36 4.23
C CYS A 67 -1.89 4.32 3.04
N HIS A 68 -1.83 3.78 1.83
CA HIS A 68 -1.64 4.56 0.62
C HIS A 68 -2.96 5.16 0.14
N HIS A 69 -3.14 6.44 0.42
CA HIS A 69 -4.25 7.23 -0.12
C HIS A 69 -3.71 8.25 -1.12
N SER A 70 -4.62 8.82 -1.90
CA SER A 70 -4.34 9.97 -2.74
C SER A 70 -4.91 11.25 -2.10
N ALA A 71 -4.65 12.40 -2.70
CA ALA A 71 -5.27 13.65 -2.31
C ALA A 71 -5.82 14.39 -3.54
N GLU A 72 -7.05 14.88 -3.44
CA GLU A 72 -7.70 15.70 -4.46
C GLU A 72 -8.33 16.92 -3.80
N GLY A 73 -8.01 18.12 -4.29
CA GLY A 73 -8.53 19.37 -3.71
C GLY A 73 -8.19 19.56 -2.23
N GLY A 74 -7.06 19.01 -1.76
CA GLY A 74 -6.65 19.06 -0.35
C GLY A 74 -7.40 18.11 0.58
N LYS A 75 -8.19 17.19 0.02
CA LYS A 75 -8.90 16.14 0.77
C LYS A 75 -8.31 14.78 0.45
N GLN A 76 -8.24 13.91 1.46
CA GLN A 76 -7.86 12.52 1.26
C GLN A 76 -8.89 11.83 0.36
N VAL A 77 -8.41 11.08 -0.63
CA VAL A 77 -9.21 10.20 -1.47
C VAL A 77 -8.68 8.76 -1.38
N PRO A 78 -9.55 7.74 -1.46
CA PRO A 78 -9.14 6.35 -1.33
C PRO A 78 -8.09 5.92 -2.36
N TYR A 79 -7.32 4.89 -1.98
CA TYR A 79 -6.43 4.17 -2.88
C TYR A 79 -7.12 3.77 -4.18
N LYS A 80 -6.39 3.86 -5.29
CA LYS A 80 -6.77 3.27 -6.58
C LYS A 80 -5.65 2.38 -7.07
N GLU A 81 -6.00 1.21 -7.59
CA GLU A 81 -5.04 0.27 -8.18
C GLU A 81 -4.24 0.97 -9.29
N GLY A 82 -2.92 0.77 -9.29
CA GLY A 82 -2.03 1.44 -10.24
C GLY A 82 -1.75 2.92 -9.97
N GLN A 83 -2.26 3.52 -8.88
CA GLN A 83 -1.85 4.87 -8.51
C GLN A 83 -0.35 4.91 -8.19
N LYS A 84 0.30 6.01 -8.55
CA LYS A 84 1.70 6.22 -8.18
C LYS A 84 1.83 6.27 -6.65
N ILE A 85 2.69 5.42 -6.10
CA ILE A 85 3.00 5.42 -4.67
C ILE A 85 4.13 6.42 -4.41
N GLU A 86 3.87 7.40 -3.56
CA GLU A 86 4.86 8.38 -3.13
C GLU A 86 5.16 8.27 -1.63
N ASN A 87 6.29 8.85 -1.22
CA ASN A 87 6.65 8.96 0.19
C ASN A 87 5.69 9.90 0.91
N CYS A 88 5.28 9.56 2.14
CA CYS A 88 4.34 10.37 2.93
C CYS A 88 4.79 11.84 3.04
N ALA A 89 6.10 12.06 3.18
CA ALA A 89 6.70 13.39 3.29
C ALA A 89 6.56 14.26 2.02
N SER A 90 6.24 13.70 0.85
CA SER A 90 6.00 14.50 -0.37
C SER A 90 4.73 15.35 -0.25
N CYS A 91 3.74 14.89 0.52
CA CYS A 91 2.47 15.58 0.75
C CYS A 91 2.28 16.04 2.21
N HIS A 92 2.68 15.25 3.20
CA HIS A 92 2.57 15.60 4.62
C HIS A 92 3.71 16.52 5.06
N ASN A 93 3.68 17.74 4.54
CA ASN A 93 4.57 18.84 4.89
C ASN A 93 3.83 20.19 4.85
N ALA A 94 4.43 21.22 5.45
CA ALA A 94 3.85 22.56 5.53
C ALA A 94 3.63 23.24 4.17
N GLN A 95 4.37 22.84 3.12
CA GLN A 95 4.23 23.45 1.78
C GLN A 95 2.99 22.94 1.05
N LYS A 96 2.66 21.65 1.21
CA LYS A 96 1.51 21.00 0.55
C LYS A 96 0.26 21.00 1.40
N MET A 97 0.40 21.07 2.72
CA MET A 97 -0.69 21.09 3.68
C MET A 97 -0.46 22.23 4.69
N PRO A 98 -0.64 23.50 4.30
CA PRO A 98 -0.43 24.62 5.23
C PRO A 98 -1.44 24.57 6.40
N ALA A 99 -1.14 25.33 7.44
CA ALA A 99 -2.03 25.52 8.58
C ALA A 99 -3.43 25.97 8.14
N GLN A 100 -4.44 25.63 8.94
CA GLN A 100 -5.82 26.01 8.64
C GLN A 100 -5.97 27.54 8.75
N LYS A 101 -6.96 28.09 8.03
CA LYS A 101 -7.23 29.55 7.99
C LYS A 101 -7.56 30.16 9.36
N ASP A 102 -7.97 29.33 10.32
CA ASP A 102 -8.23 29.73 11.70
C ASP A 102 -6.96 29.77 12.57
N GLY A 103 -5.78 29.62 11.96
CA GLY A 103 -4.48 29.69 12.63
C GLY A 103 -4.10 28.41 13.37
N LYS A 104 -4.89 27.34 13.27
CA LYS A 104 -4.55 26.05 13.87
C LYS A 104 -3.60 25.27 12.98
N ASP A 105 -2.56 24.71 13.61
CA ASP A 105 -1.67 23.76 12.97
C ASP A 105 -2.48 22.55 12.49
N ASN A 106 -2.34 22.23 11.21
CA ASN A 106 -2.84 20.97 10.70
C ASN A 106 -1.88 19.87 11.17
N GLU A 107 -2.20 19.18 12.26
CA GLU A 107 -1.30 18.16 12.82
C GLU A 107 -0.90 17.11 11.80
N LEU A 108 -1.84 16.72 10.92
CA LEU A 108 -1.62 15.76 9.84
C LEU A 108 -0.75 16.29 8.70
N ALA A 109 -0.48 17.59 8.63
CA ALA A 109 0.42 18.19 7.64
C ALA A 109 1.90 17.90 7.90
N THR A 110 2.23 17.10 8.91
CA THR A 110 3.61 16.73 9.22
C THR A 110 3.79 15.24 9.06
N LEU A 111 5.01 14.79 8.70
CA LEU A 111 5.34 13.36 8.69
C LEU A 111 5.07 12.72 10.05
N LYS A 112 5.36 13.44 11.14
CA LYS A 112 5.07 13.02 12.52
C LYS A 112 3.57 12.81 12.72
N GLY A 113 2.73 13.78 12.35
CA GLY A 113 1.30 13.69 12.56
C GLY A 113 0.64 12.64 11.68
N ALA A 114 1.05 12.51 10.41
CA ALA A 114 0.61 11.44 9.53
C ALA A 114 1.00 10.05 10.09
N GLY A 115 2.25 9.89 10.52
CA GLY A 115 2.74 8.65 11.10
C GLY A 115 2.04 8.28 12.42
N HIS A 116 1.81 9.24 13.31
CA HIS A 116 1.07 8.95 14.55
C HIS A 116 -0.42 8.77 14.31
N GLY A 117 -1.02 9.53 13.39
CA GLY A 117 -2.41 9.41 13.00
C GLY A 117 -2.74 8.05 12.39
N ASN A 118 -1.83 7.48 11.60
CA ASN A 118 -2.02 6.18 10.98
C ASN A 118 -1.42 5.02 11.80
N CYS A 119 -0.10 5.02 12.00
CA CYS A 119 0.62 3.89 12.59
C CYS A 119 0.27 3.70 14.07
N VAL A 120 0.38 4.77 14.86
CA VAL A 120 0.14 4.68 16.31
C VAL A 120 -1.33 4.42 16.61
N SER A 121 -2.26 5.03 15.88
CA SER A 121 -3.70 4.75 16.04
C SER A 121 -4.03 3.29 15.76
N CYS A 122 -3.54 2.73 14.65
CA CYS A 122 -3.73 1.31 14.33
C CYS A 122 -3.11 0.40 15.39
N HIS A 123 -1.87 0.68 15.81
CA HIS A 123 -1.19 -0.12 16.82
C HIS A 123 -1.86 -0.05 18.19
N LYS A 124 -2.37 1.13 18.60
CA LYS A 124 -3.17 1.27 19.83
C LYS A 124 -4.46 0.45 19.77
N LYS A 125 -5.17 0.50 18.63
CA LYS A 125 -6.36 -0.33 18.41
C LYS A 125 -6.01 -1.81 18.52
N LYS A 126 -4.96 -2.26 17.85
CA LYS A 126 -4.53 -3.67 17.88
C LYS A 126 -4.04 -4.11 19.26
N ALA A 127 -3.30 -3.28 19.98
CA ALA A 127 -2.91 -3.53 21.36
C ALA A 127 -4.12 -3.54 22.33
N SER A 128 -5.20 -2.83 22.01
CA SER A 128 -6.44 -2.91 22.81
C SER A 128 -7.25 -4.19 22.55
N GLU A 129 -7.13 -4.74 21.34
CA GLU A 129 -7.82 -5.96 20.90
C GLU A 129 -7.07 -7.25 21.27
N ASP A 130 -5.74 -7.20 21.37
CA ASP A 130 -4.87 -8.37 21.57
C ASP A 130 -3.86 -8.14 22.72
N PRO A 131 -3.97 -8.88 23.85
CA PRO A 131 -3.03 -8.80 24.97
C PRO A 131 -1.58 -9.11 24.60
N VAL A 132 -1.33 -10.00 23.64
CA VAL A 132 0.03 -10.34 23.19
C VAL A 132 0.66 -9.16 22.47
N LEU A 133 -0.11 -8.44 21.65
CA LEU A 133 0.36 -7.22 20.99
C LEU A 133 0.57 -6.07 22.00
N LYS A 134 -0.28 -6.00 23.03
CA LYS A 134 -0.12 -5.07 24.15
C LYS A 134 1.17 -5.31 24.92
N GLU A 135 1.46 -6.57 25.27
CA GLU A 135 2.68 -6.96 25.98
C GLU A 135 3.93 -6.66 25.15
N LYS A 136 3.88 -6.92 23.83
CA LYS A 136 4.94 -6.52 22.89
C LYS A 136 5.11 -5.01 22.77
N GLY A 137 4.16 -4.22 23.26
CA GLY A 137 4.23 -2.75 23.28
C GLY A 137 4.34 -2.15 21.88
N ILE A 138 3.61 -2.69 20.90
CA ILE A 138 3.69 -2.21 19.50
C ILE A 138 3.29 -0.73 19.35
N ASP A 139 2.56 -0.18 20.32
CA ASP A 139 2.12 1.21 20.41
C ASP A 139 3.13 2.14 21.12
N LYS A 140 4.27 1.60 21.61
CA LYS A 140 5.24 2.37 22.40
C LYS A 140 6.28 3.07 21.54
N CYS A 141 6.62 4.30 21.92
CA CYS A 141 7.54 5.18 21.19
C CYS A 141 8.87 4.49 20.85
N GLN A 142 9.49 3.82 21.83
CA GLN A 142 10.80 3.17 21.69
C GLN A 142 10.79 1.89 20.82
N ASN A 143 9.61 1.32 20.57
CA ASN A 143 9.47 0.16 19.70
C ASN A 143 9.28 0.57 18.23
N CYS A 144 8.99 1.85 17.97
CA CYS A 144 8.93 2.43 16.63
C CYS A 144 10.20 3.24 16.32
N HIS A 145 10.59 4.12 17.24
CA HIS A 145 11.82 4.91 17.16
C HIS A 145 12.92 4.13 17.85
N GLY A 146 13.90 3.66 17.07
CA GLY A 146 15.09 3.00 17.59
C GLY A 146 15.85 3.87 18.59
N LYS A 147 16.89 3.32 19.21
CA LYS A 147 17.86 4.15 19.96
C LYS A 147 18.90 4.72 19.01
#